data_AF-A0A7V4UB91-F1
#
_entry.id   AF-A0A7V4UB91-F1
#
_cell.length_a   1.000
_cell.length_b   1.000
_cell.length_c   1.000
_cell.angle_alpha   90.00
_cell.angle_beta   90.00
_cell.angle_gamma   90.00
#
_symmetry.space_group_name_H-M   'P 1'
#
loop_
_entity.id
_entity.type
_entity.pdbx_description
1 polymer ?
#
loop_
_entity_poly.entity_id
_entity_poly.type
_entity_poly.pdbx_seq_one_letter_code
_entity_poly.pdbx_strand_id
1 'polypeptide(L)'
;MTRCFSSLGTRRGRFGTAVLVAVAEATGGRPDVRVMRLESVAGRPGGRPRQRLLEAVPDRIMSLVLAGLAQRQRVRIARAILSGANTHAALSKAVRLAPGPLYHHLRTLERAGLLAFVERNRYDLTPVGRDLLLAMTTVIGASAAVRRPSSARRA
;
A
#
# COMPACT_ATOMS: atom_id res chain seq x y z
N MET A 1 11.10 -8.61 -23.60
CA MET A 1 11.01 -8.45 -22.13
C MET A 1 11.42 -7.03 -21.75
N THR A 2 10.46 -6.15 -21.48
CA THR A 2 10.75 -4.79 -20.99
C THR A 2 11.36 -4.92 -19.59
N ARG A 3 12.62 -4.51 -19.41
CA ARG A 3 13.27 -4.60 -18.09
C ARG A 3 12.54 -3.65 -17.13
N CYS A 4 11.96 -4.20 -16.06
CA CYS A 4 11.28 -3.40 -15.03
C CYS A 4 12.26 -2.44 -14.29
N PHE A 5 13.56 -2.69 -14.40
CA PHE A 5 14.63 -1.87 -13.85
C PHE A 5 15.78 -1.75 -14.87
N SER A 6 16.07 -0.54 -15.31
CA SER A 6 17.14 -0.26 -16.29
C SER A 6 18.54 -0.29 -15.67
N SER A 7 18.64 -0.07 -14.36
CA SER A 7 19.93 0.08 -13.68
C SER A 7 20.48 -1.22 -13.10
N LEU A 8 19.62 -2.20 -12.84
CA LEU A 8 19.96 -3.52 -12.31
C LEU A 8 20.37 -4.49 -13.44
N GLY A 9 21.49 -5.18 -13.26
CA GLY A 9 21.95 -6.22 -14.19
C GLY A 9 22.42 -5.74 -15.58
N THR A 10 22.68 -4.44 -15.76
CA THR A 10 23.15 -3.86 -17.04
C THR A 10 24.66 -3.70 -17.14
N ARG A 11 25.41 -3.72 -16.02
CA ARG A 11 26.89 -3.62 -16.02
C ARG A 11 27.50 -4.48 -14.91
N ARG A 12 28.59 -5.22 -15.22
CA ARG A 12 29.47 -5.84 -14.21
C ARG A 12 29.91 -4.75 -13.21
N GLY A 13 29.88 -5.06 -11.91
CA GLY A 13 30.34 -4.15 -10.84
C GLY A 13 29.29 -3.18 -10.29
N ARG A 14 28.01 -3.28 -10.67
CA ARG A 14 26.92 -2.52 -10.03
C ARG A 14 26.24 -3.32 -8.90
N PHE A 15 26.05 -2.66 -7.77
CA PHE A 15 25.40 -3.22 -6.57
C PHE A 15 24.20 -2.35 -6.22
N GLY A 16 23.00 -2.91 -6.17
CA GLY A 16 21.80 -2.10 -6.01
C GLY A 16 20.65 -2.82 -5.34
N THR A 17 19.61 -2.07 -5.02
CA THR A 17 18.32 -2.58 -4.59
C THR A 17 17.26 -1.83 -5.38
N ALA A 18 16.25 -2.55 -5.86
CA ALA A 18 15.08 -1.94 -6.44
C ALA A 18 13.81 -2.64 -5.94
N VAL A 19 12.74 -1.87 -5.83
CA VAL A 19 11.43 -2.28 -5.40
C VAL A 19 10.43 -1.92 -6.50
N LEU A 20 9.58 -2.88 -6.86
CA LEU A 20 8.50 -2.72 -7.80
C LEU A 20 7.21 -3.06 -7.07
N VAL A 21 6.25 -2.16 -7.11
CA VAL A 21 4.86 -2.43 -6.75
C VAL A 21 4.04 -2.20 -8.00
N ALA A 22 3.28 -3.20 -8.43
CA ALA A 22 2.37 -3.10 -9.56
C ALA A 22 0.96 -3.44 -9.08
N VAL A 23 0.01 -2.56 -9.39
CA VAL A 23 -1.41 -2.77 -9.15
C VAL A 23 -2.10 -2.79 -10.51
N ALA A 24 -2.72 -3.92 -10.84
CA ALA A 24 -3.49 -4.08 -12.06
C ALA A 24 -4.98 -4.25 -11.68
N GLU A 25 -5.82 -3.36 -12.19
CA GLU A 25 -7.27 -3.37 -11.98
C GLU A 25 -7.96 -3.43 -13.35
N ALA A 26 -9.12 -4.07 -13.44
CA ALA A 26 -9.94 -4.05 -14.65
C ALA A 26 -11.32 -3.48 -14.28
N THR A 27 -11.63 -2.30 -14.81
CA THR A 27 -12.94 -1.67 -14.64
C THR A 27 -13.53 -1.42 -16.02
N GLY A 28 -14.70 -2.01 -16.31
CA GLY A 28 -15.32 -1.90 -17.64
C GLY A 28 -14.52 -2.58 -18.76
N GLY A 29 -13.79 -3.66 -18.46
CA GLY A 29 -13.08 -4.48 -19.45
C GLY A 29 -11.74 -3.94 -19.95
N ARG A 30 -11.30 -2.75 -19.48
CA ARG A 30 -9.97 -2.21 -19.78
C ARG A 30 -9.05 -2.36 -18.56
N PRO A 31 -7.89 -3.03 -18.69
CA PRO A 31 -6.93 -3.10 -17.59
C PRO A 31 -6.26 -1.73 -17.40
N ASP A 32 -6.34 -1.19 -16.19
CA ASP A 32 -5.51 -0.10 -15.70
C ASP A 32 -4.37 -0.69 -14.87
N VAL A 33 -3.13 -0.44 -15.28
CA VAL A 33 -1.94 -0.96 -14.60
C VAL A 33 -1.11 0.21 -14.09
N ARG A 34 -1.06 0.36 -12.78
CA ARG A 34 -0.24 1.35 -12.09
C ARG A 34 1.02 0.69 -11.59
N VAL A 35 2.16 1.31 -11.88
CA VAL A 35 3.47 0.76 -11.54
C VAL A 35 4.29 1.80 -10.77
N MET A 36 4.62 1.46 -9.53
CA MET A 36 5.50 2.22 -8.65
C MET A 36 6.87 1.55 -8.62
N ARG A 37 7.93 2.32 -8.87
CA ARG A 37 9.30 1.83 -8.91
C ARG A 37 10.19 2.74 -8.09
N LEU A 38 11.04 2.12 -7.28
CA LEU A 38 12.12 2.81 -6.59
C LEU A 38 13.39 1.99 -6.75
N GLU A 39 14.47 2.58 -7.25
CA GLU A 39 15.76 1.91 -7.40
C GLU A 39 16.91 2.76 -6.89
N SER A 40 17.90 2.10 -6.31
CA SER A 40 19.14 2.71 -5.85
C SER A 40 20.29 1.78 -6.19
N VAL A 41 21.27 2.30 -6.92
CA VAL A 41 22.42 1.52 -7.40
C VAL A 41 23.72 2.26 -7.08
N ALA A 42 24.75 1.49 -6.73
CA ALA A 42 26.11 1.96 -6.51
C ALA A 42 27.07 1.26 -7.47
N GLY A 43 28.09 2.00 -7.94
CA GLY A 43 29.16 1.46 -8.80
C GLY A 43 30.30 0.79 -8.04
N ARG A 44 30.20 0.66 -6.71
CA ARG A 44 31.20 0.04 -5.85
C ARG A 44 30.57 -0.74 -4.69
N PRO A 45 31.23 -1.78 -4.18
CA PRO A 45 30.87 -2.37 -2.89
C PRO A 45 30.83 -1.30 -1.79
N GLY A 46 29.85 -1.39 -0.88
CA GLY A 46 29.72 -0.44 0.23
C GLY A 46 28.99 0.89 -0.07
N GLY A 47 28.44 1.09 -1.28
CA GLY A 47 27.69 2.32 -1.62
C GLY A 47 26.29 2.46 -0.99
N ARG A 48 25.94 1.58 -0.05
CA ARG A 48 24.70 1.57 0.77
C ARG A 48 23.40 1.89 0.00
N PRO A 49 23.08 1.18 -1.10
CA PRO A 49 21.89 1.46 -1.90
C PRO A 49 20.58 1.38 -1.09
N ARG A 50 20.49 0.43 -0.14
CA ARG A 50 19.34 0.29 0.75
C ARG A 50 19.13 1.51 1.67
N GLN A 51 20.21 2.09 2.20
CA GLN A 51 20.12 3.26 3.05
C GLN A 51 19.49 4.43 2.29
N ARG A 52 19.94 4.68 1.05
CA ARG A 52 19.35 5.72 0.19
C ARG A 52 17.88 5.50 -0.14
N LEU A 53 17.45 4.23 -0.28
CA LEU A 53 16.03 3.92 -0.46
C LEU A 53 15.21 4.24 0.79
N LEU A 54 15.75 3.93 1.98
CA LEU A 54 15.09 4.23 3.26
C LEU A 54 15.01 5.74 3.49
N GLU A 55 16.05 6.49 3.13
CA GLU A 55 16.10 7.95 3.22
C GLU A 55 15.24 8.67 2.17
N ALA A 56 14.67 7.95 1.20
CA ALA A 56 13.83 8.54 0.15
C ALA A 56 12.52 9.14 0.70
N VAL A 57 12.09 8.70 1.89
CA VAL A 57 10.91 9.22 2.58
C VAL A 57 11.31 9.64 4.00
N PRO A 58 11.08 10.88 4.42
CA PRO A 58 11.36 11.30 5.80
C PRO A 58 10.56 10.48 6.83
N ASP A 59 11.19 10.15 7.96
CA ASP A 59 10.58 9.35 9.04
C ASP A 59 9.24 9.92 9.53
N ARG A 60 9.11 11.25 9.57
CA ARG A 60 7.85 11.93 9.94
C ARG A 60 6.71 11.59 8.98
N ILE A 61 6.98 11.52 7.68
CA ILE A 61 5.98 11.17 6.66
C ILE A 61 5.65 9.68 6.75
N MET A 62 6.69 8.84 6.85
CA MET A 62 6.53 7.40 7.00
C MET A 62 5.67 7.05 8.22
N SER A 63 6.00 7.60 9.38
CA SER A 63 5.26 7.37 10.63
C SER A 63 3.81 7.87 10.56
N LEU A 64 3.55 9.03 9.97
CA LEU A 64 2.20 9.56 9.79
C LEU A 64 1.33 8.61 8.94
N VAL A 65 1.87 8.14 7.81
CA VAL A 65 1.19 7.20 6.91
C VAL A 65 0.93 5.87 7.61
N LEU A 66 1.95 5.30 8.26
CA LEU A 66 1.82 4.02 8.96
C LEU A 66 0.84 4.12 10.14
N ALA A 67 0.88 5.21 10.92
CA ALA A 67 -0.06 5.46 11.99
C ALA A 67 -1.51 5.50 11.49
N GLY A 68 -1.74 6.04 10.28
CA GLY A 68 -3.04 6.02 9.60
C GLY A 68 -3.66 4.61 9.52
N LEU A 69 -2.86 3.57 9.27
CA LEU A 69 -3.34 2.18 9.15
C LEU A 69 -3.03 1.28 10.34
N ALA A 70 -2.25 1.74 11.33
CA ALA A 70 -1.84 0.94 12.50
C ALA A 70 -2.96 0.64 13.52
N GLN A 71 -4.24 0.82 13.16
CA GLN A 71 -5.38 0.52 14.04
C GLN A 71 -6.47 -0.25 13.28
N ARG A 72 -7.00 -1.29 13.92
CA ARG A 72 -7.91 -2.28 13.31
C ARG A 72 -9.14 -1.64 12.64
N GLN A 73 -9.78 -0.66 13.27
CA GLN A 73 -10.96 -0.01 12.70
C GLN A 73 -10.62 0.83 11.48
N ARG A 74 -9.47 1.54 11.47
CA ARG A 74 -9.01 2.29 10.30
C ARG A 74 -8.74 1.38 9.10
N VAL A 75 -8.16 0.21 9.33
CA VAL A 75 -8.02 -0.81 8.27
C VAL A 75 -9.38 -1.30 7.77
N ARG A 76 -10.34 -1.55 8.67
CA ARG A 76 -11.71 -1.97 8.29
C ARG A 76 -12.44 -0.88 7.50
N ILE A 77 -12.28 0.38 7.89
CA ILE A 77 -12.84 1.55 7.18
C ILE A 77 -12.22 1.63 5.78
N ALA A 78 -10.89 1.61 5.65
CA ALA A 78 -10.23 1.68 4.35
C ALA A 78 -10.65 0.53 3.41
N ARG A 79 -10.76 -0.69 3.93
CA ARG A 79 -11.29 -1.85 3.18
C ARG A 79 -12.75 -1.64 2.76
N ALA A 80 -13.60 -1.14 3.66
CA ALA A 80 -15.00 -0.88 3.34
C ALA A 80 -15.15 0.17 2.24
N ILE A 81 -14.38 1.25 2.28
CA ILE A 81 -14.34 2.27 1.20
C ILE A 81 -13.91 1.64 -0.11
N LEU A 82 -12.82 0.86 -0.11
CA LEU A 82 -12.34 0.18 -1.32
C LEU A 82 -13.35 -0.81 -1.91
N SER A 83 -14.22 -1.39 -1.07
CA SER A 83 -15.33 -2.26 -1.48
C SER A 83 -16.62 -1.50 -1.83
N GLY A 84 -16.61 -0.17 -1.86
CA GLY A 84 -17.73 0.67 -2.29
C GLY A 84 -18.61 1.26 -1.18
N ALA A 85 -18.32 1.01 0.10
CA ALA A 85 -18.99 1.71 1.20
C ALA A 85 -18.36 3.11 1.39
N ASN A 86 -18.75 4.05 0.54
CA ASN A 86 -18.15 5.37 0.45
C ASN A 86 -18.96 6.47 1.16
N THR A 87 -20.11 6.15 1.76
CA THR A 87 -20.89 7.12 2.55
C THR A 87 -20.76 6.91 4.05
N HIS A 88 -20.98 7.96 4.84
CA HIS A 88 -20.95 7.84 6.30
C HIS A 88 -21.91 6.77 6.83
N ALA A 89 -23.13 6.69 6.28
CA ALA A 89 -24.13 5.69 6.66
C ALA A 89 -23.69 4.27 6.27
N ALA A 90 -23.20 4.09 5.04
CA ALA A 90 -22.68 2.81 4.58
C ALA A 90 -21.48 2.34 5.42
N LEU A 91 -20.57 3.26 5.75
CA LEU A 91 -19.42 2.98 6.60
C LEU A 91 -19.82 2.60 8.01
N SER A 92 -20.67 3.41 8.65
CA SER A 92 -21.17 3.12 10.00
C SER A 92 -21.78 1.72 10.09
N LYS A 93 -22.58 1.33 9.09
CA LYS A 93 -23.14 -0.02 8.97
C LYS A 93 -22.06 -1.08 8.73
N ALA A 94 -21.13 -0.86 7.80
CA ALA A 94 -20.11 -1.82 7.41
C ALA A 94 -19.09 -2.11 8.54
N VAL A 95 -18.67 -1.07 9.26
CA VAL A 95 -17.66 -1.20 10.33
C VAL A 95 -18.26 -1.30 11.73
N ARG A 96 -19.58 -1.13 11.87
CA ARG A 96 -20.33 -1.15 13.13
C ARG A 96 -19.82 -0.12 14.14
N LEU A 97 -19.68 1.12 13.69
CA LEU A 97 -19.25 2.24 14.53
C LEU A 97 -20.31 3.33 14.60
N ALA A 98 -20.44 3.93 15.78
CA ALA A 98 -21.22 5.15 15.96
C ALA A 98 -20.59 6.33 15.21
N PRO A 99 -21.38 7.40 14.90
CA PRO A 99 -20.90 8.55 14.12
C PRO A 99 -19.65 9.25 14.67
N GLY A 100 -19.58 9.49 15.99
CA GLY A 100 -18.43 10.18 16.61
C GLY A 100 -17.10 9.43 16.43
N PRO A 101 -16.98 8.17 16.86
CA PRO A 101 -15.78 7.35 16.63
C PRO A 101 -15.42 7.18 15.15
N LEU A 102 -16.42 7.03 14.27
CA LEU A 102 -16.20 6.93 12.84
C LEU A 102 -15.56 8.21 12.28
N TYR A 103 -16.10 9.38 12.62
CA TYR A 103 -15.55 10.68 12.20
C TYR A 103 -14.09 10.85 12.64
N HIS A 104 -13.76 10.47 13.88
CA HIS A 104 -12.38 10.54 14.38
C HIS A 104 -11.40 9.67 13.55
N HIS A 105 -11.82 8.46 13.20
CA HIS A 105 -11.02 7.58 12.33
C HIS A 105 -10.86 8.13 10.92
N LEU A 106 -11.93 8.67 10.33
CA LEU A 106 -11.90 9.28 9.00
C LEU A 106 -10.95 10.48 8.97
N ARG A 107 -11.01 11.37 9.98
CA ARG A 107 -10.08 12.50 10.11
C ARG A 107 -8.62 12.06 10.27
N THR A 108 -8.37 10.94 10.97
CA THR A 108 -7.01 10.41 11.10
C THR A 108 -6.48 9.89 9.77
N LEU A 109 -7.31 9.17 9.01
CA LEU A 109 -6.96 8.67 7.68
C LEU A 109 -6.75 9.81 6.66
N GLU A 110 -7.58 10.85 6.73
CA GLU A 110 -7.45 12.07 5.92
C GLU A 110 -6.16 12.82 6.24
N ARG A 111 -5.84 13.05 7.52
CA ARG A 111 -4.57 13.66 7.94
C ARG A 111 -3.34 12.87 7.52
N ALA A 112 -3.48 11.54 7.39
CA ALA A 112 -2.43 10.67 6.87
C ALA A 112 -2.33 10.67 5.33
N GLY A 113 -3.19 11.42 4.63
CA GLY A 113 -3.22 11.49 3.17
C GLY A 113 -3.74 10.22 2.48
N LEU A 114 -4.40 9.32 3.22
CA LEU A 114 -4.88 8.03 2.72
C LEU A 114 -6.32 8.07 2.22
N LEU A 115 -7.05 9.12 2.60
CA LEU A 115 -8.46 9.30 2.32
C LEU A 115 -8.72 10.75 1.92
N ALA A 116 -9.65 10.95 0.99
CA ALA A 116 -10.14 12.26 0.57
C ALA A 116 -11.65 12.36 0.78
N PHE A 117 -12.11 13.58 1.05
CA PHE A 117 -13.52 13.94 1.04
C PHE A 117 -13.85 14.48 -0.35
N VAL A 118 -14.63 13.72 -1.12
CA VAL A 118 -14.91 14.04 -2.53
C VAL A 118 -16.11 14.97 -2.63
N GLU A 119 -17.16 14.68 -1.86
CA GLU A 119 -18.43 15.39 -1.85
C GLU A 119 -19.08 15.29 -0.47
N ARG A 120 -20.18 16.01 -0.23
CA ARG A 120 -20.92 15.93 1.04
C ARG A 120 -21.28 14.47 1.37
N ASN A 121 -20.71 13.96 2.46
CA ASN A 121 -20.87 12.58 2.94
C ASN A 121 -20.28 11.48 2.05
N ARG A 122 -19.33 11.81 1.16
CA ARG A 122 -18.65 10.82 0.31
C ARG A 122 -17.14 10.81 0.54
N TYR A 123 -16.61 9.62 0.81
CA TYR A 123 -15.19 9.36 1.09
C TYR A 123 -14.63 8.38 0.08
N ASP A 124 -13.48 8.72 -0.49
CA ASP A 124 -12.71 7.79 -1.33
C ASP A 124 -11.28 7.67 -0.78
N LEU A 125 -10.64 6.53 -1.04
CA LEU A 125 -9.21 6.41 -0.80
C LEU A 125 -8.45 7.25 -1.83
N THR A 126 -7.39 7.93 -1.39
CA THR A 126 -6.45 8.54 -2.32
C THR A 126 -5.74 7.42 -3.12
N PRO A 127 -5.13 7.73 -4.29
CA PRO A 127 -4.33 6.73 -5.01
C PRO A 127 -3.28 6.06 -4.12
N VAL A 128 -2.62 6.85 -3.26
CA VAL A 128 -1.65 6.36 -2.27
C VAL A 128 -2.32 5.43 -1.25
N GLY A 129 -3.47 5.82 -0.68
CA GLY A 129 -4.19 5.02 0.30
C GLY A 129 -4.67 3.67 -0.26
N ARG A 130 -5.20 3.67 -1.48
CA ARG A 130 -5.61 2.45 -2.19
C ARG A 130 -4.40 1.54 -2.46
N ASP A 131 -3.38 2.07 -3.13
CA ASP A 131 -2.25 1.25 -3.58
C ASP A 131 -1.44 0.73 -2.39
N LEU A 132 -1.32 1.50 -1.30
CA LEU A 132 -0.71 1.05 -0.04
C LEU A 132 -1.52 -0.09 0.59
N LEU A 133 -2.85 0.02 0.67
CA LEU A 133 -3.69 -1.02 1.24
C LEU A 133 -3.58 -2.34 0.45
N LEU A 134 -3.55 -2.26 -0.88
CA LEU A 134 -3.37 -3.40 -1.76
C LEU A 134 -1.97 -4.01 -1.61
N ALA A 135 -0.92 -3.18 -1.68
CA ALA A 135 0.47 -3.62 -1.54
C ALA A 135 0.72 -4.31 -0.18
N MET A 136 0.27 -3.71 0.93
CA MET A 136 0.41 -4.29 2.26
C MET A 136 -0.36 -5.61 2.40
N THR A 137 -1.57 -5.69 1.83
CA THR A 137 -2.35 -6.93 1.81
C THR A 137 -1.59 -8.04 1.06
N THR A 138 -0.97 -7.72 -0.08
CA THR A 138 -0.17 -8.67 -0.85
C THR A 138 1.10 -9.07 -0.12
N VAL A 139 1.88 -8.14 0.42
CA VAL A 139 3.14 -8.43 1.14
C VAL A 139 2.87 -9.31 2.36
N ILE A 140 1.88 -8.95 3.18
CA ILE A 140 1.50 -9.72 4.37
C ILE A 140 0.92 -11.07 3.97
N GLY A 141 -0.03 -11.10 3.02
CA GLY A 141 -0.69 -12.33 2.57
C GLY A 141 0.29 -13.33 1.94
N ALA A 142 1.20 -12.87 1.08
CA ALA A 142 2.25 -13.70 0.51
C ALA A 142 3.17 -14.26 1.61
N SER A 143 3.55 -13.44 2.60
CA SER A 143 4.38 -13.89 3.71
C SER A 143 3.69 -14.94 4.60
N ALA A 144 2.36 -14.88 4.73
CA ALA A 144 1.57 -15.86 5.46
C ALA A 144 1.40 -17.17 4.67
N ALA A 145 1.27 -17.09 3.35
CA ALA A 145 1.23 -18.25 2.46
C ALA A 145 2.57 -19.03 2.48
N VAL A 146 3.69 -18.32 2.54
CA VAL A 146 5.04 -18.92 2.66
C VAL A 146 5.25 -19.61 4.03
N ARG A 147 4.54 -19.18 5.08
CA ARG A 147 4.66 -19.75 6.43
C ARG A 147 3.81 -21.01 6.68
N ARG A 148 2.98 -21.45 5.74
CA ARG A 148 2.27 -22.73 5.86
C ARG A 148 3.20 -23.84 5.35
N PRO A 149 3.82 -24.67 6.21
CA PRO A 149 4.55 -25.84 5.72
C PRO A 149 3.57 -26.76 4.99
N SER A 150 4.04 -27.31 3.88
CA SER A 150 3.40 -28.34 3.07
C SER A 150 3.28 -29.65 3.84
N SER A 151 2.43 -29.69 4.87
CA SER A 151 2.04 -30.93 5.55
C SER A 151 0.69 -31.42 5.01
N ALA A 152 0.66 -31.77 3.72
CA ALA A 152 -0.43 -32.54 3.12
C ALA A 152 -0.01 -33.07 1.74
N ARG A 153 1.00 -33.95 1.72
CA ARG A 153 1.18 -34.91 0.62
C ARG A 153 1.75 -36.22 1.18
N ARG A 154 0.95 -36.86 2.03
CA ARG A 154 1.00 -38.30 2.29
C ARG A 154 -0.41 -38.77 2.61
N ALA A 155 -1.07 -39.28 1.58
CA ALA A 155 -1.93 -40.46 1.59
C ALA A 155 -2.09 -40.85 0.12
#